data_AF-A0A9D2QUQ8-F1
#
_entry.id   AF-A0A9D2QUQ8-F1
#
_cell.length_a   1.000
_cell.length_b   1.000
_cell.length_c   1.000
_cell.angle_alpha   90.00
_cell.angle_beta   90.00
_cell.angle_gamma   90.00
#
_symmetry.space_group_name_H-M   'P 1'
#
loop_
_entity.id
_entity.type
_entity.pdbx_description
1 polymer ?
#
loop_
_entity_poly.entity_id
_entity_poly.type
_entity_poly.pdbx_seq_one_letter_code
_entity_poly.pdbx_strand_id
1 'polypeptide(L)'
;MSKKESYENPRIPRYPNSGFHKALNLFSILALVLTFLYPLLKWNQIPDTIITHWGFSGQPDGWGPKGTIWIIPVVSLVLYLPLTILEKFPSVWNVPVRTTQKNQKWVYQNIKTMLILMKFLMTAEFTVITYHSVQEKNLSTLHTVLFLVFLFGSMIFFIIRSVRKPPENYR
;
A
#
# COMPACT_ATOMS: atom_id res chain seq x y z
N MET A 1 -27.02 -4.01 -31.11
CA MET A 1 -26.16 -2.94 -30.57
C MET A 1 -26.81 -2.39 -29.29
N SER A 2 -26.50 -2.95 -28.11
CA SER A 2 -27.10 -2.52 -26.84
C SER A 2 -26.25 -1.40 -26.22
N LYS A 3 -26.77 -0.16 -26.26
CA LYS A 3 -26.11 1.02 -25.69
C LYS A 3 -26.81 1.41 -24.39
N LYS A 4 -26.00 1.54 -23.33
CA LYS A 4 -26.25 2.18 -22.01
C LYS A 4 -27.23 1.38 -21.14
N GLU A 5 -26.80 0.82 -20.01
CA GLU A 5 -26.65 1.57 -18.75
C GLU A 5 -25.28 1.30 -18.09
N SER A 6 -24.34 2.24 -18.21
CA SER A 6 -23.42 2.48 -17.10
C SER A 6 -24.22 3.26 -16.06
N TYR A 7 -24.39 2.70 -14.88
CA TYR A 7 -25.06 3.40 -13.79
C TYR A 7 -24.21 4.61 -13.36
N GLU A 8 -24.66 5.82 -13.70
CA GLU A 8 -24.23 7.03 -13.00
C GLU A 8 -24.79 6.97 -11.58
N ASN A 9 -23.90 6.90 -10.59
CA ASN A 9 -24.23 6.41 -9.25
C ASN A 9 -24.81 7.52 -8.33
N PRO A 10 -26.07 7.41 -7.86
CA PRO A 10 -26.59 8.19 -6.76
C PRO A 10 -25.99 7.64 -5.44
N ARG A 11 -24.85 8.22 -5.05
CA ARG A 11 -24.10 7.98 -3.80
C ARG A 11 -23.59 6.55 -3.58
N ILE A 12 -22.30 6.34 -3.87
CA ILE A 12 -21.58 5.13 -3.45
C ILE A 12 -21.59 5.03 -1.92
N PRO A 13 -22.17 3.97 -1.32
CA PRO A 13 -22.23 3.85 0.13
C PRO A 13 -20.83 3.60 0.71
N ARG A 14 -20.56 4.21 1.87
CA ARG A 14 -19.33 3.95 2.64
C ARG A 14 -19.49 2.63 3.38
N TYR A 15 -18.78 1.60 2.93
CA TYR A 15 -18.74 0.32 3.65
C TYR A 15 -17.86 0.43 4.90
N PRO A 16 -18.32 -0.06 6.07
CA PRO A 16 -17.54 -0.01 7.31
C PRO A 16 -16.27 -0.86 7.22
N ASN A 17 -15.27 -0.53 8.03
CA ASN A 17 -14.03 -1.31 8.12
C ASN A 17 -14.28 -2.62 8.88
N SER A 18 -13.92 -3.74 8.26
CA SER A 18 -13.87 -5.05 8.93
C SER A 18 -12.76 -5.07 9.99
N GLY A 19 -12.74 -6.10 10.85
CA GLY A 19 -11.63 -6.31 11.79
C GLY A 19 -10.27 -6.37 11.09
N PHE A 20 -10.21 -7.04 9.94
CA PHE A 20 -9.02 -7.10 9.09
C PHE A 20 -8.58 -5.71 8.61
N HIS A 21 -9.50 -4.87 8.14
CA HIS A 21 -9.18 -3.50 7.72
C HIS A 21 -8.64 -2.65 8.88
N LYS A 22 -9.23 -2.79 10.07
CA LYS A 22 -8.76 -2.08 11.26
C LYS A 22 -7.35 -2.51 11.65
N ALA A 23 -7.06 -3.81 11.62
CA ALA A 23 -5.74 -4.35 11.91
C ALA A 23 -4.68 -3.83 10.91
N LEU A 24 -4.94 -3.92 9.61
CA LEU A 24 -4.01 -3.40 8.60
C LEU A 24 -3.76 -1.90 8.73
N ASN A 25 -4.80 -1.11 9.00
CA ASN A 25 -4.66 0.33 9.24
C ASN A 25 -3.83 0.63 10.49
N LEU A 26 -4.04 -0.10 11.58
CA LEU A 26 -3.22 0.01 12.79
C LEU A 26 -1.75 -0.30 12.47
N PHE A 27 -1.47 -1.43 11.82
CA PHE A 27 -0.10 -1.80 11.45
C PHE A 27 0.54 -0.82 10.47
N SER A 28 -0.25 -0.22 9.57
CA SER A 28 0.25 0.83 8.67
C SER A 28 0.71 2.07 9.45
N ILE A 29 -0.04 2.47 10.48
CA ILE A 29 0.34 3.59 11.36
C ILE A 29 1.59 3.24 12.16
N LEU A 30 1.65 2.03 12.73
CA LEU A 30 2.82 1.57 13.48
C LEU A 30 4.08 1.53 12.60
N ALA A 31 3.97 1.02 11.37
CA ALA A 31 5.05 1.01 10.40
C ALA A 31 5.49 2.44 10.03
N LEU A 32 4.54 3.33 9.74
CA LEU A 32 4.84 4.75 9.48
C LEU A 32 5.57 5.39 10.65
N VAL A 33 5.09 5.21 11.89
CA VAL A 33 5.76 5.74 13.10
C VAL A 33 7.17 5.18 13.24
N LEU A 34 7.37 3.87 13.03
CA LEU A 34 8.69 3.24 13.10
C LEU A 34 9.64 3.76 12.02
N THR A 35 9.12 4.08 10.82
CA THR A 35 9.90 4.69 9.72
C THR A 35 10.52 6.02 10.17
N PHE A 36 9.81 6.83 10.97
CA PHE A 36 10.37 8.07 11.55
C PHE A 36 11.24 7.81 12.79
N LEU A 37 10.75 6.96 13.69
CA LEU A 37 11.32 6.78 15.01
C LEU A 37 12.68 6.07 14.95
N TYR A 38 12.84 5.11 14.04
CA TYR A 38 14.06 4.30 13.99
C TYR A 38 15.32 5.12 13.63
N PRO A 39 15.33 5.94 12.55
CA PRO A 39 16.46 6.84 12.27
C PRO A 39 16.69 7.85 13.39
N LEU A 40 15.64 8.36 14.03
CA LEU A 40 15.75 9.31 15.13
C LEU A 40 16.50 8.70 16.32
N LEU A 41 16.10 7.51 16.76
CA LEU A 41 16.73 6.79 17.88
C LEU A 41 18.16 6.34 17.54
N LYS A 42 18.44 6.10 16.26
CA LYS A 42 19.74 5.67 15.77
C LYS A 42 20.62 6.80 15.26
N TRP A 43 20.19 8.07 15.37
CA TRP A 43 20.84 9.18 14.69
C TRP A 43 22.35 9.21 14.90
N ASN A 44 22.85 9.10 16.13
CA ASN A 44 24.28 9.15 16.43
C ASN A 44 25.07 7.89 15.99
N GLN A 45 24.40 6.82 15.59
CA GLN A 45 24.99 5.55 15.13
C GLN A 45 24.98 5.43 13.60
N ILE A 46 24.23 6.28 12.90
CA ILE A 46 24.18 6.27 11.44
C ILE A 46 25.49 6.89 10.90
N PRO A 47 26.21 6.21 9.98
CA PRO A 47 27.42 6.73 9.35
C PRO A 47 27.12 7.95 8.46
N ASP A 48 28.14 8.74 8.13
CA ASP A 48 27.98 9.96 7.31
C ASP A 48 27.51 9.69 5.89
N THR A 49 27.77 8.48 5.37
CA THR A 49 27.26 7.98 4.09
C THR A 49 26.48 6.72 4.35
N ILE A 50 25.30 6.62 3.74
CA ILE A 50 24.41 5.47 3.85
C ILE A 50 24.03 4.91 2.48
N ILE A 51 23.61 3.66 2.43
CA ILE A 51 22.91 3.08 1.28
C ILE A 51 21.57 3.79 1.11
N THR A 52 21.27 4.20 -0.11
CA THR A 52 20.03 4.89 -0.47
C THR A 52 19.19 4.13 -1.50
N HIS A 53 19.82 3.19 -2.21
CA HIS A 53 19.15 2.37 -3.23
C HIS A 53 19.81 0.99 -3.33
N TRP A 54 18.99 0.00 -3.69
CA TRP A 54 19.41 -1.36 -3.97
C TRP A 54 18.91 -1.78 -5.34
N GLY A 55 19.77 -2.46 -6.11
CA GLY A 55 19.38 -3.07 -7.37
C GLY A 55 18.50 -4.30 -7.17
N PHE A 56 18.06 -4.91 -8.28
CA PHE A 56 17.20 -6.11 -8.26
C PHE A 56 17.80 -7.32 -7.53
N SER A 57 19.14 -7.41 -7.46
CA SER A 57 19.86 -8.44 -6.70
C SER A 57 19.88 -8.20 -5.19
N GLY A 58 19.27 -7.11 -4.72
CA GLY A 58 19.33 -6.68 -3.33
C GLY A 58 20.70 -6.11 -2.90
N GLN A 59 21.63 -5.95 -3.84
CA GLN A 59 22.92 -5.29 -3.60
C GLN A 59 22.77 -3.77 -3.72
N PRO A 60 23.49 -3.00 -2.88
CA PRO A 60 23.52 -1.54 -2.99
C PRO A 60 24.10 -1.10 -4.33
N ASP A 61 23.44 -0.14 -4.97
CA ASP A 61 23.90 0.53 -6.19
C ASP A 61 23.76 2.05 -6.11
N GLY A 62 23.39 2.59 -4.93
CA GLY A 62 23.32 4.01 -4.65
C GLY A 62 23.61 4.35 -3.19
N TRP A 63 24.36 5.43 -2.98
CA TRP A 63 24.75 5.95 -1.66
C TRP A 63 24.52 7.45 -1.57
N GLY A 64 24.35 7.96 -0.35
CA GLY A 64 24.16 9.39 -0.12
C GLY A 64 24.49 9.81 1.31
N PRO A 65 24.54 11.12 1.58
CA PRO A 65 24.83 11.64 2.91
C PRO A 65 23.72 11.24 3.89
N LYS A 66 24.08 10.93 5.14
CA LYS A 66 23.19 10.53 6.24
C LYS A 66 21.82 11.22 6.29
N GLY A 67 21.77 12.52 6.02
CA GLY A 67 20.54 13.31 6.01
C GLY A 67 19.48 12.84 5.01
N THR A 68 19.87 12.12 3.95
CA THR A 68 18.94 11.55 2.96
C THR A 68 17.98 10.53 3.56
N ILE A 69 18.30 9.95 4.73
CA ILE A 69 17.40 9.01 5.42
C ILE A 69 16.02 9.59 5.66
N TRP A 70 15.90 10.92 5.82
CA TRP A 70 14.63 11.60 6.08
C TRP A 70 13.72 11.70 4.86
N ILE A 71 14.23 11.45 3.65
CA ILE A 71 13.39 11.41 2.43
C ILE A 71 12.38 10.26 2.54
N ILE A 72 12.78 9.07 3.01
CA ILE A 72 11.91 7.89 3.08
C ILE A 72 10.71 8.12 4.02
N PRO A 73 10.88 8.57 5.28
CA PRO A 73 9.76 8.91 6.15
C PRO A 73 8.82 9.99 5.57
N VAL A 74 9.38 11.04 4.96
CA VAL A 74 8.58 12.12 4.38
C VAL A 74 7.74 11.61 3.21
N VAL A 75 8.34 10.86 2.29
CA VAL A 75 7.62 10.24 1.17
C VAL A 75 6.57 9.25 1.68
N SER A 76 6.91 8.43 2.68
CA SER A 76 5.98 7.49 3.32
C SER A 76 4.74 8.21 3.86
N LEU A 77 4.92 9.33 4.57
CA LEU A 77 3.83 10.16 5.08
C LEU A 77 3.00 10.78 3.94
N VAL A 78 3.66 11.37 2.95
CA VAL A 78 3.03 12.02 1.79
C VAL A 78 2.19 11.03 0.97
N LEU A 79 2.59 9.75 0.89
CA LEU A 79 1.81 8.72 0.21
C LEU A 79 0.73 8.11 1.12
N TYR A 80 1.00 7.96 2.41
CA TYR A 80 0.06 7.41 3.39
C TYR A 80 -1.19 8.28 3.56
N LEU A 81 -1.04 9.60 3.61
CA LEU A 81 -2.15 10.54 3.86
C LEU A 81 -3.21 10.50 2.74
N PRO A 82 -2.87 10.66 1.45
CA PRO A 82 -3.82 10.52 0.36
C PRO A 82 -4.47 9.14 0.32
N LEU A 83 -3.74 8.04 0.54
CA LEU A 83 -4.33 6.71 0.56
C LEU A 83 -5.35 6.54 1.71
N THR A 84 -5.09 7.15 2.87
CA THR A 84 -6.02 7.14 4.01
C THR A 84 -7.24 8.02 3.75
N ILE A 85 -7.09 9.12 3.02
CA ILE A 85 -8.22 9.94 2.55
C ILE A 85 -9.02 9.14 1.52
N LEU A 86 -8.38 8.60 0.48
CA LEU A 86 -8.99 7.81 -0.58
C LEU A 86 -9.81 6.65 -0.02
N GLU A 87 -9.31 5.93 1.00
CA GLU A 87 -10.06 4.86 1.68
C GLU A 87 -11.46 5.29 2.17
N LYS A 88 -11.63 6.57 2.53
CA LYS A 88 -12.88 7.17 3.04
C LYS A 88 -13.78 7.73 1.93
N PHE A 89 -13.26 7.91 0.72
CA PHE A 89 -13.97 8.48 -0.43
C PHE A 89 -13.97 7.52 -1.63
N PRO A 90 -14.83 6.47 -1.61
CA PRO A 90 -14.92 5.54 -2.73
C PRO A 90 -15.30 6.16 -4.08
N SER A 91 -15.88 7.35 -4.08
CA SER A 91 -16.34 8.05 -5.27
C SER A 91 -15.23 8.52 -6.22
N VAL A 92 -13.99 8.62 -5.73
CA VAL A 92 -12.85 9.03 -6.56
C VAL A 92 -11.99 7.84 -7.02
N TRP A 93 -12.39 6.61 -6.68
CA TRP A 93 -11.64 5.43 -7.06
C TRP A 93 -11.79 5.15 -8.55
N ASN A 94 -10.66 4.93 -9.22
CA ASN A 94 -10.66 4.36 -10.55
C ASN A 94 -10.89 2.84 -10.44
N VAL A 95 -12.14 2.42 -10.66
CA VAL A 95 -12.54 1.00 -10.55
C VAL A 95 -12.37 0.33 -11.93
N PRO A 96 -11.49 -0.68 -12.08
CA PRO A 96 -11.17 -1.28 -13.38
C PRO A 96 -12.24 -2.28 -13.87
N VAL A 97 -13.41 -2.31 -13.25
CA VAL A 97 -14.48 -3.27 -13.52
C VAL A 97 -15.81 -2.54 -13.62
N ARG A 98 -16.66 -2.94 -14.57
CA ARG A 98 -18.02 -2.40 -14.72
C ARG A 98 -18.83 -2.64 -13.44
N THR A 99 -19.29 -1.55 -12.85
CA THR A 99 -20.17 -1.59 -11.66
C THR A 99 -21.64 -1.53 -12.08
N THR A 100 -22.45 -2.34 -11.41
CA THR A 100 -23.91 -2.49 -11.56
C THR A 100 -24.50 -2.63 -10.16
N GLN A 101 -25.82 -2.42 -10.00
CA GLN A 101 -26.46 -2.57 -8.69
C GLN A 101 -26.18 -3.94 -8.04
N LYS A 102 -26.20 -5.02 -8.84
CA LYS A 102 -26.01 -6.40 -8.36
C LYS A 102 -24.60 -6.75 -7.89
N ASN A 103 -23.56 -6.02 -8.34
CA ASN A 103 -22.16 -6.32 -8.01
C ASN A 103 -21.45 -5.18 -7.27
N GLN A 104 -22.09 -4.02 -7.10
CA GLN A 104 -21.47 -2.83 -6.53
C GLN A 104 -20.84 -3.12 -5.15
N LYS A 105 -21.58 -3.74 -4.24
CA LYS A 105 -21.07 -4.08 -2.89
C LYS A 105 -19.82 -4.94 -2.94
N TRP A 106 -19.83 -5.98 -3.77
CA TRP A 106 -18.70 -6.88 -3.95
C TRP A 106 -17.47 -6.18 -4.51
N VAL A 107 -17.63 -5.43 -5.61
CA VAL A 107 -16.52 -4.75 -6.27
C VAL A 107 -15.90 -3.72 -5.32
N TYR A 108 -16.69 -2.84 -4.72
CA TYR A 108 -16.17 -1.80 -3.83
C TYR A 108 -15.52 -2.36 -2.57
N GLN A 109 -16.01 -3.47 -2.01
CA GLN A 109 -15.33 -4.10 -0.88
C GLN A 109 -13.98 -4.70 -1.27
N ASN A 110 -13.86 -5.36 -2.42
CA ASN A 110 -12.57 -5.87 -2.90
C ASN A 110 -11.58 -4.75 -3.18
N ILE A 111 -12.00 -3.67 -3.86
CA ILE A 111 -11.13 -2.51 -4.11
C ILE A 111 -10.71 -1.85 -2.79
N LYS A 112 -11.63 -1.72 -1.82
CA LYS A 112 -11.30 -1.21 -0.50
C LYS A 112 -10.23 -2.05 0.21
N THR A 113 -10.42 -3.38 0.26
CA THR A 113 -9.46 -4.29 0.87
C THR A 113 -8.10 -4.22 0.18
N MET A 114 -8.09 -4.16 -1.16
CA MET A 114 -6.88 -4.00 -1.96
C MET A 114 -6.13 -2.71 -1.61
N LEU A 115 -6.83 -1.56 -1.57
CA LEU A 115 -6.22 -0.27 -1.23
C LEU A 115 -5.62 -0.26 0.18
N ILE A 116 -6.32 -0.82 1.15
CA ILE A 116 -5.84 -0.89 2.55
C ILE A 116 -4.63 -1.81 2.65
N LEU A 117 -4.65 -2.96 1.98
CA LEU A 117 -3.53 -3.89 1.95
C LEU A 117 -2.29 -3.28 1.28
N MET A 118 -2.47 -2.60 0.14
CA MET A 118 -1.38 -1.90 -0.54
C MET A 118 -0.79 -0.79 0.32
N LYS A 119 -1.63 -0.01 1.01
CA LYS A 119 -1.17 1.02 1.95
C LYS A 119 -0.30 0.41 3.05
N PHE A 120 -0.74 -0.71 3.62
CA PHE A 120 0.05 -1.43 4.62
C PHE A 120 1.39 -1.92 4.04
N LEU A 121 1.38 -2.65 2.92
CA LEU A 121 2.58 -3.17 2.28
C LEU A 121 3.58 -2.04 1.95
N MET A 122 3.11 -0.91 1.44
CA MET A 122 3.93 0.27 1.18
C MET A 122 4.58 0.82 2.45
N THR A 123 3.83 1.05 3.53
CA THR A 123 4.40 1.56 4.78
C THR A 123 5.36 0.57 5.45
N ALA A 124 5.06 -0.73 5.37
CA ALA A 124 5.93 -1.79 5.86
C ALA A 124 7.26 -1.81 5.08
N GLU A 125 7.19 -1.71 3.75
CA GLU A 125 8.37 -1.67 2.89
C GLU A 125 9.26 -0.45 3.19
N PHE A 126 8.68 0.74 3.32
CA PHE A 126 9.46 1.92 3.72
C PHE A 126 10.12 1.76 5.09
N THR A 127 9.50 1.01 6.02
CA THR A 127 10.13 0.68 7.30
C THR A 127 11.33 -0.25 7.12
N VAL A 128 11.20 -1.27 6.28
CA VAL A 128 12.30 -2.22 5.97
C VAL A 128 13.45 -1.50 5.27
N ILE A 129 13.17 -0.73 4.22
CA ILE A 129 14.19 0.06 3.50
C ILE A 129 14.89 1.03 4.45
N THR A 130 14.15 1.71 5.34
CA THR A 130 14.73 2.59 6.35
C THR A 130 15.65 1.83 7.31
N TYR A 131 15.24 0.65 7.78
CA TYR A 131 16.06 -0.20 8.63
C TYR A 131 17.36 -0.60 7.93
N HIS A 132 17.27 -1.07 6.68
CA HIS A 132 18.43 -1.50 5.89
C HIS A 132 19.38 -0.34 5.58
N SER A 133 18.85 0.85 5.30
CA SER A 133 19.64 2.08 5.10
C SER A 133 20.39 2.45 6.38
N VAL A 134 19.71 2.47 7.53
CA VAL A 134 20.33 2.83 8.82
C VAL A 134 21.36 1.81 9.29
N GLN A 135 21.21 0.55 8.90
CA GLN A 135 22.10 -0.55 9.29
C GLN A 135 23.17 -0.88 8.25
N GLU A 136 23.20 -0.18 7.12
CA GLU A 136 24.10 -0.46 6.00
C GLU A 136 24.04 -1.93 5.53
N LYS A 137 22.82 -2.48 5.45
CA LYS A 137 22.59 -3.90 5.11
C LYS A 137 22.04 -4.07 3.71
N ASN A 138 22.59 -5.04 2.99
CA ASN A 138 22.02 -5.53 1.73
C ASN A 138 20.60 -6.06 1.94
N LEU A 139 19.75 -5.90 0.93
CA LEU A 139 18.47 -6.59 0.87
C LEU A 139 18.70 -8.01 0.35
N SER A 140 17.91 -8.96 0.82
CA SER A 140 17.89 -10.29 0.21
C SER A 140 17.11 -10.24 -1.10
N THR A 141 17.60 -10.88 -2.16
CA THR A 141 16.83 -11.06 -3.41
C THR A 141 15.47 -11.68 -3.14
N LEU A 142 15.38 -12.60 -2.17
CA LEU A 142 14.12 -13.22 -1.78
C LEU A 142 13.15 -12.19 -1.21
N HIS A 143 13.63 -11.24 -0.42
CA HIS A 143 12.78 -10.16 0.12
C HIS A 143 12.20 -9.32 -1.03
N THR A 144 13.04 -8.87 -1.97
CA THR A 144 12.61 -8.11 -3.15
C THR A 144 11.56 -8.87 -3.96
N VAL A 145 11.80 -10.15 -4.25
CA VAL A 145 10.86 -10.99 -5.00
C VAL A 145 9.54 -11.16 -4.25
N LEU A 146 9.58 -11.47 -2.96
CA LEU A 146 8.37 -11.65 -2.15
C LEU A 146 7.56 -10.35 -2.06
N PHE A 147 8.21 -9.20 -1.83
CA PHE A 147 7.53 -7.91 -1.80
C PHE A 147 6.80 -7.63 -3.12
N LEU A 148 7.46 -7.81 -4.27
CA LEU A 148 6.84 -7.62 -5.58
C LEU A 148 5.68 -8.59 -5.83
N VAL A 149 5.83 -9.86 -5.44
CA VAL A 149 4.77 -10.87 -5.54
C VAL A 149 3.58 -10.50 -4.66
N PHE A 150 3.79 -10.07 -3.41
CA PHE A 150 2.69 -9.66 -2.54
C PHE A 150 2.02 -8.38 -3.04
N LEU A 151 2.80 -7.40 -3.50
CA LEU A 151 2.27 -6.14 -4.04
C LEU A 151 1.41 -6.38 -5.28
N PHE A 152 2.00 -6.92 -6.36
CA PHE A 152 1.29 -7.12 -7.62
C PHE A 152 0.31 -8.29 -7.56
N GLY A 153 0.66 -9.37 -6.86
CA GLY A 153 -0.20 -10.54 -6.71
C GLY A 153 -1.49 -10.20 -5.95
N SER A 154 -1.41 -9.37 -4.90
CA SER A 154 -2.62 -8.93 -4.20
C SER A 154 -3.52 -8.05 -5.08
N MET A 155 -2.94 -7.14 -5.86
CA MET A 155 -3.69 -6.33 -6.83
C MET A 155 -4.42 -7.21 -7.85
N ILE A 156 -3.68 -8.11 -8.51
CA ILE A 156 -4.21 -9.03 -9.52
C ILE A 156 -5.32 -9.88 -8.90
N PHE A 157 -5.11 -10.42 -7.70
CA PHE A 157 -6.09 -11.21 -6.98
C PHE A 157 -7.41 -10.45 -6.77
N PHE A 158 -7.37 -9.23 -6.23
CA PHE A 158 -8.58 -8.45 -5.94
C PHE A 158 -9.27 -7.93 -7.21
N ILE A 159 -8.53 -7.64 -8.27
CA ILE A 159 -9.09 -7.28 -9.58
C ILE A 159 -9.83 -8.47 -10.18
N ILE A 160 -9.20 -9.65 -10.26
CA ILE A 160 -9.83 -10.88 -10.77
C ILE A 160 -11.07 -11.22 -9.94
N ARG A 161 -10.96 -11.13 -8.60
CA ARG A 161 -12.07 -11.37 -7.69
C ARG A 161 -13.24 -10.40 -7.95
N SER A 162 -12.97 -9.14 -8.27
CA SER A 162 -13.99 -8.13 -8.61
C SER A 162 -14.72 -8.42 -9.92
N VAL A 163 -14.08 -9.10 -10.87
CA VAL A 163 -14.71 -9.51 -12.15
C VAL A 163 -15.64 -10.73 -11.96
N ARG A 164 -15.38 -11.59 -10.98
CA ARG A 164 -16.19 -12.78 -10.71
C ARG A 164 -17.58 -12.43 -10.18
N LYS A 165 -18.55 -13.33 -10.42
CA LYS A 165 -19.93 -13.18 -9.95
C LYS A 165 -19.95 -13.03 -8.41
N PRO A 166 -20.64 -12.02 -7.87
CA PRO A 166 -20.73 -11.83 -6.43
C PRO A 166 -21.45 -13.01 -5.76
N PRO A 167 -20.97 -13.46 -4.59
CA PRO A 167 -21.70 -14.41 -3.76
C PRO A 167 -23.06 -13.84 -3.33
N GLU A 168 -24.01 -14.69 -2.94
CA GLU A 168 -25.41 -14.27 -2.72
C GLU A 168 -25.58 -13.21 -1.62
N ASN A 169 -24.75 -13.24 -0.59
CA ASN A 169 -24.73 -12.24 0.49
C ASN A 169 -24.20 -10.85 0.07
N TYR A 170 -23.76 -10.69 -1.19
CA TYR A 170 -23.29 -9.44 -1.78
C TYR A 170 -24.19 -8.89 -2.88
N ARG A 171 -25.29 -9.57 -3.20
CA ARG A 171 -26.32 -9.07 -4.11
C ARG A 171 -27.24 -8.06 -3.42
#